data_AF-T1XGT3-F1
#
_entry.id   AF-T1XGT3-F1
#
_cell.length_a   1.000
_cell.length_b   1.000
_cell.length_c   1.000
_cell.angle_alpha   90.00
_cell.angle_beta   90.00
_cell.angle_gamma   90.00
#
_symmetry.space_group_name_H-M   'P 1'
#
loop_
_entity.id
_entity.type
_entity.pdbx_description
1 polymer ?
#
loop_
_entity_poly.entity_id
_entity_poly.type
_entity_poly.pdbx_seq_one_letter_code
_entity_poly.pdbx_strand_id
1 'polypeptide(L)'
;MNAHASTAKGAAGHQRLVLDEQAIGAAAKSLDEGAVTPSYGPWRDDVLKLLNDALATELVCVLRYKRHYFTANGVSSPKIAEEFLVHANAESGHADRIAERIVQLGGEPDFDPTHLLDRSHASYDESTELQAMVRANLVAERIAVETYRQMIALIGDKDPTTRRMLEDILSDEEEHADELKDWLGH
;
A
#
# COMPACT_ATOMS: atom_id res chain seq x y z
N MET A 1 -4.33 29.82 60.80
CA MET A 1 -3.39 28.69 60.64
C MET A 1 -3.54 28.18 59.21
N ASN A 2 -2.64 28.59 58.32
CA ASN A 2 -2.63 28.18 56.91
C ASN A 2 -1.79 26.91 56.78
N ALA A 3 -2.32 25.89 56.10
CA ALA A 3 -1.54 24.78 55.59
C ALA A 3 -1.89 24.59 54.11
N HIS A 4 -1.07 25.17 53.24
CA HIS A 4 -1.01 24.83 51.83
C HIS A 4 -0.37 23.45 51.68
N ALA A 5 -1.11 22.46 51.20
CA ALA A 5 -0.54 21.23 50.67
C ALA A 5 -0.30 21.41 49.17
N SER A 6 0.94 21.72 48.81
CA SER A 6 1.44 21.66 47.44
C SER A 6 1.86 20.22 47.15
N THR A 7 1.09 19.49 46.36
CA THR A 7 1.49 18.19 45.82
C THR A 7 2.30 18.41 44.54
N ALA A 8 3.61 18.22 44.65
CA ALA A 8 4.54 18.27 43.54
C ALA A 8 4.20 17.21 42.48
N LYS A 9 3.97 17.69 41.25
CA LYS A 9 3.88 16.86 40.04
C LYS A 9 5.27 16.28 39.78
N GLY A 10 5.44 14.97 39.96
CA GLY A 10 6.70 14.28 39.68
C GLY A 10 7.13 14.50 38.22
N ALA A 11 8.34 14.99 38.02
CA ALA A 11 8.95 15.11 36.70
C ALA A 11 9.14 13.70 36.11
N ALA A 12 8.57 13.45 34.94
CA ALA A 12 8.85 12.24 34.17
C ALA A 12 10.35 12.21 33.87
N GLY A 13 11.07 11.27 34.48
CA GLY A 13 12.50 11.08 34.25
C GLY A 13 12.77 10.78 32.78
N HIS A 14 13.85 11.34 32.25
CA HIS A 14 14.32 11.08 30.89
C HIS A 14 14.61 9.58 30.74
N GLN A 15 13.76 8.85 30.01
CA GLN A 15 14.03 7.47 29.64
C GLN A 15 15.22 7.45 28.68
N ARG A 16 16.28 6.74 29.08
CA ARG A 16 17.46 6.52 28.23
C ARG A 16 17.06 5.56 27.11
N LEU A 17 17.41 5.92 25.87
CA LEU A 17 17.28 5.03 24.71
C LEU A 17 18.29 3.88 24.87
N VAL A 18 17.80 2.67 25.06
CA VAL A 18 18.60 1.44 25.18
C VAL A 18 18.01 0.37 24.26
N LEU A 19 18.88 -0.48 23.72
CA LEU A 19 18.45 -1.60 22.87
C LEU A 19 17.87 -2.73 23.72
N ASP A 20 16.98 -3.51 23.12
CA ASP A 20 16.50 -4.77 23.69
C ASP A 20 17.52 -5.89 23.38
N GLU A 21 18.52 -6.02 24.26
CA GLU A 21 19.56 -7.05 24.17
C GLU A 21 18.98 -8.48 24.19
N GLN A 22 17.82 -8.68 24.83
CA GLN A 22 17.17 -9.99 24.86
C GLN A 22 16.57 -10.32 23.49
N ALA A 23 15.90 -9.37 22.84
CA ALA A 23 15.38 -9.55 21.49
C ALA A 23 16.51 -9.78 20.48
N ILE A 24 17.63 -9.06 20.60
CA ILE A 24 18.83 -9.29 19.78
C ILE A 24 19.37 -10.72 19.97
N GLY A 25 19.50 -11.17 21.22
CA GLY A 25 19.94 -12.54 21.51
C GLY A 25 18.97 -13.62 21.04
N ALA A 26 17.66 -13.32 21.01
CA ALA A 26 16.64 -14.22 20.47
C ALA A 26 16.71 -14.31 18.94
N ALA A 27 16.91 -13.19 18.24
CA ALA A 27 17.04 -13.14 16.78
C ALA A 27 18.18 -14.03 16.25
N ALA A 28 19.25 -14.22 17.02
CA ALA A 28 20.36 -15.10 16.65
C ALA A 28 19.99 -16.60 16.59
N LYS A 29 18.82 -17.00 17.07
CA LYS A 29 18.39 -18.42 17.16
C LYS A 29 17.37 -18.84 16.10
N SER A 30 16.69 -17.89 15.46
CA SER A 30 15.59 -18.15 14.52
C SER A 30 16.03 -18.04 13.06
N LEU A 31 17.06 -18.81 12.66
CA LEU A 31 17.67 -18.68 11.32
C LEU A 31 16.70 -18.99 10.16
N ASP A 32 15.75 -19.90 10.38
CA ASP A 32 14.76 -20.30 9.37
C ASP A 32 13.73 -19.19 9.06
N GLU A 33 13.61 -18.18 9.94
CA GLU A 33 12.70 -17.03 9.76
C GLU A 33 13.36 -15.88 8.96
N GLY A 34 14.62 -16.05 8.56
CA GLY A 34 15.34 -15.09 7.72
C GLY A 34 15.41 -13.69 8.33
N ALA A 35 14.85 -12.69 7.63
CA ALA A 35 14.84 -11.30 8.08
C ALA A 35 13.70 -10.99 9.08
N VAL A 36 12.80 -11.94 9.34
CA VAL A 36 11.77 -11.81 10.35
C VAL A 36 12.40 -12.06 11.73
N THR A 37 12.27 -11.07 12.61
CA THR A 37 12.80 -11.12 13.98
C THR A 37 11.65 -10.99 14.99
N PRO A 38 11.87 -11.32 16.28
CA PRO A 38 10.81 -11.24 17.29
C PRO A 38 10.08 -9.89 17.39
N SER A 39 10.72 -8.79 16.95
CA SER A 39 10.16 -7.44 16.98
C SER A 39 8.95 -7.23 16.07
N TYR A 40 8.72 -8.08 15.06
CA TYR A 40 7.47 -8.03 14.28
C TYR A 40 6.23 -8.34 15.15
N GLY A 41 6.43 -9.08 16.24
CA GLY A 41 5.38 -9.36 17.22
C GLY A 41 4.16 -10.07 16.61
N PRO A 42 2.96 -9.87 17.18
CA PRO A 42 1.75 -10.55 16.72
C PRO A 42 1.18 -9.98 15.42
N TRP A 43 1.76 -8.90 14.89
CA TRP A 43 1.16 -8.11 13.80
C TRP A 43 1.51 -8.62 12.41
N ARG A 44 2.51 -9.51 12.31
CA ARG A 44 3.00 -10.04 11.04
C ARG A 44 1.88 -10.58 10.16
N ASP A 45 1.01 -11.40 10.73
CA ASP A 45 -0.05 -12.07 9.95
C ASP A 45 -1.13 -11.06 9.50
N ASP A 46 -1.42 -10.04 10.30
CA ASP A 46 -2.30 -8.93 9.91
C ASP A 46 -1.68 -8.11 8.77
N VAL A 47 -0.37 -7.83 8.83
CA VAL A 47 0.37 -7.14 7.76
C VAL A 47 0.36 -7.97 6.47
N LEU A 48 0.60 -9.28 6.55
CA LEU A 48 0.53 -10.18 5.41
C LEU A 48 -0.85 -10.19 4.74
N LYS A 49 -1.92 -10.13 5.54
CA LYS A 49 -3.28 -10.01 5.01
C LYS A 49 -3.48 -8.68 4.28
N LEU A 50 -3.13 -7.57 4.91
CA LEU A 50 -3.26 -6.24 4.29
C LEU A 50 -2.47 -6.14 2.98
N LEU A 51 -1.25 -6.69 2.95
CA LEU A 51 -0.43 -6.70 1.74
C LEU A 51 -1.02 -7.58 0.63
N ASN A 52 -1.60 -8.74 0.96
CA ASN A 52 -2.27 -9.55 -0.05
C ASN A 52 -3.53 -8.85 -0.61
N ASP A 53 -4.32 -8.18 0.22
CA ASP A 53 -5.49 -7.41 -0.25
C ASP A 53 -5.05 -6.22 -1.15
N ALA A 54 -3.94 -5.56 -0.81
CA ALA A 54 -3.32 -4.54 -1.67
C ALA A 54 -2.77 -5.14 -2.99
N LEU A 55 -2.08 -6.28 -2.95
CA LEU A 55 -1.60 -6.98 -4.15
C LEU A 55 -2.75 -7.30 -5.11
N ALA A 56 -3.89 -7.78 -4.60
CA ALA A 56 -5.07 -8.01 -5.43
C ALA A 56 -5.57 -6.73 -6.09
N THR A 57 -5.52 -5.62 -5.34
CA THR A 57 -5.92 -4.30 -5.85
C THR A 57 -5.02 -3.87 -7.01
N GLU A 58 -3.70 -3.97 -6.85
CA GLU A 58 -2.74 -3.63 -7.90
C GLU A 58 -2.91 -4.50 -9.15
N LEU A 59 -3.09 -5.80 -8.99
CA LEU A 59 -3.32 -6.71 -10.12
C LEU A 59 -4.61 -6.37 -10.88
N VAL A 60 -5.69 -5.99 -10.19
CA VAL A 60 -6.92 -5.51 -10.84
C VAL A 60 -6.66 -4.19 -11.56
N CYS A 61 -5.90 -3.27 -10.98
CA CYS A 61 -5.51 -2.01 -11.61
C CYS A 61 -4.70 -2.24 -12.89
N VAL A 62 -3.67 -3.11 -12.87
CA VAL A 62 -2.92 -3.52 -14.06
C VAL A 62 -3.85 -4.00 -15.17
N LEU A 63 -4.75 -4.93 -14.85
CA LEU A 63 -5.66 -5.52 -15.83
C LEU A 63 -6.64 -4.49 -16.39
N ARG A 64 -7.15 -3.59 -15.55
CA ARG A 64 -8.07 -2.50 -15.94
C ARG A 64 -7.37 -1.52 -16.86
N TYR A 65 -6.19 -1.03 -16.49
CA TYR A 65 -5.42 -0.12 -17.33
C TYR A 65 -4.99 -0.73 -18.66
N LYS A 66 -4.51 -1.98 -18.67
CA LYS A 66 -4.16 -2.66 -19.93
C LYS A 66 -5.38 -2.77 -20.84
N ARG A 67 -6.55 -3.12 -20.30
CA ARG A 67 -7.78 -3.16 -21.09
C ARG A 67 -8.11 -1.78 -21.65
N HIS A 68 -8.11 -0.74 -20.82
CA HIS A 68 -8.39 0.63 -21.27
C HIS A 68 -7.39 1.11 -22.31
N TYR A 69 -6.09 0.84 -22.15
CA TYR A 69 -5.08 1.10 -23.17
C TYR A 69 -5.42 0.48 -24.52
N PHE A 70 -5.72 -0.81 -24.57
CA PHE A 70 -5.99 -1.51 -25.83
C PHE A 70 -7.33 -1.14 -26.48
N THR A 71 -8.28 -0.65 -25.69
CA THR A 71 -9.64 -0.33 -26.16
C THR A 71 -9.90 1.16 -26.33
N ALA A 72 -9.00 2.03 -25.88
CA ALA A 72 -9.05 3.47 -26.08
C ALA A 72 -8.95 3.81 -27.58
N ASN A 73 -10.04 4.34 -28.13
CA ASN A 73 -10.17 4.70 -29.54
C ASN A 73 -10.71 6.14 -29.68
N GLY A 74 -10.46 6.77 -30.83
CA GLY A 74 -10.87 8.15 -31.13
C GLY A 74 -9.70 9.09 -31.41
N VAL A 75 -10.00 10.35 -31.80
CA VAL A 75 -8.97 11.31 -32.25
C VAL A 75 -8.06 11.76 -31.10
N SER A 76 -8.60 11.88 -29.89
CA SER A 76 -7.85 12.25 -28.68
C SER A 76 -7.25 11.04 -27.95
N SER A 77 -7.52 9.82 -28.42
CA SER A 77 -7.17 8.59 -27.69
C SER A 77 -5.68 8.27 -27.60
N PRO A 78 -4.79 8.64 -28.55
CA PRO A 78 -3.40 8.18 -28.49
C PRO A 78 -2.67 8.56 -27.19
N LYS A 79 -2.81 9.82 -26.74
CA LYS A 79 -2.14 10.30 -25.51
C LYS A 79 -2.70 9.67 -24.25
N ILE A 80 -4.03 9.60 -24.13
CA ILE A 80 -4.69 9.01 -22.96
C ILE A 80 -4.41 7.50 -22.90
N ALA A 81 -4.36 6.82 -24.04
CA ALA A 81 -3.98 5.42 -24.12
C ALA A 81 -2.52 5.21 -23.66
N GLU A 82 -1.59 6.02 -24.16
CA GLU A 82 -0.19 5.98 -23.71
C GLU A 82 -0.08 6.15 -22.19
N GLU A 83 -0.83 7.08 -21.60
CA GLU A 83 -0.87 7.28 -20.14
C GLU A 83 -1.40 6.04 -19.40
N PHE A 84 -2.50 5.44 -19.89
CA PHE A 84 -2.99 4.18 -19.33
C PHE A 84 -1.94 3.06 -19.38
N LEU A 85 -1.09 3.03 -20.40
CA LEU A 85 -0.01 2.06 -20.47
C LEU A 85 1.11 2.36 -19.46
N VAL A 86 1.43 3.63 -19.23
CA VAL A 86 2.38 4.08 -18.21
C VAL A 86 1.90 3.62 -16.84
N HIS A 87 0.67 3.99 -16.46
CA HIS A 87 0.09 3.59 -15.18
C HIS A 87 0.03 2.06 -15.05
N ALA A 88 -0.40 1.33 -16.08
CA ALA A 88 -0.42 -0.14 -16.05
C ALA A 88 0.94 -0.77 -15.70
N ASN A 89 2.04 -0.13 -16.09
CA ASN A 89 3.38 -0.61 -15.77
C ASN A 89 3.83 -0.18 -14.38
N ALA A 90 3.41 1.01 -13.91
CA ALA A 90 3.60 1.46 -12.54
C ALA A 90 2.90 0.51 -11.54
N GLU A 91 1.61 0.18 -11.77
CA GLU A 91 0.86 -0.76 -10.93
C GLU A 91 1.49 -2.15 -10.92
N SER A 92 2.06 -2.59 -12.05
CA SER A 92 2.81 -3.84 -12.10
C SER A 92 4.05 -3.79 -11.20
N GLY A 93 4.74 -2.65 -11.16
CA GLY A 93 5.86 -2.42 -10.26
C GLY A 93 5.43 -2.36 -8.78
N HIS A 94 4.26 -1.79 -8.49
CA HIS A 94 3.66 -1.79 -7.14
C HIS A 94 3.36 -3.23 -6.70
N ALA A 95 2.70 -4.02 -7.55
CA ALA A 95 2.41 -5.43 -7.32
C ALA A 95 3.69 -6.25 -7.04
N ASP A 96 4.75 -6.04 -7.82
CA ASP A 96 6.03 -6.75 -7.64
C ASP A 96 6.67 -6.42 -6.28
N ARG A 97 6.70 -5.14 -5.89
CA ARG A 97 7.23 -4.70 -4.59
C ARG A 97 6.44 -5.30 -3.42
N ILE A 98 5.11 -5.31 -3.53
CA ILE A 98 4.23 -5.88 -2.51
C ILE A 98 4.45 -7.39 -2.40
N ALA A 99 4.50 -8.10 -3.53
CA ALA A 99 4.73 -9.54 -3.58
C ALA A 99 6.10 -9.92 -2.98
N GLU A 100 7.15 -9.17 -3.32
CA GLU A 100 8.47 -9.35 -2.71
C GLU A 100 8.40 -9.14 -1.19
N ARG A 101 7.69 -8.10 -0.73
CA ARG A 101 7.54 -7.83 0.69
C ARG A 101 6.80 -8.94 1.43
N ILE A 102 5.76 -9.51 0.84
CA ILE A 102 5.03 -10.67 1.38
C ILE A 102 5.99 -11.85 1.59
N VAL A 103 6.84 -12.16 0.60
CA VAL A 103 7.83 -13.25 0.70
C VAL A 103 8.88 -12.95 1.77
N GLN A 104 9.37 -11.71 1.86
CA GLN A 104 10.32 -11.30 2.91
C GLN A 104 9.75 -11.46 4.32
N LEU A 105 8.44 -11.28 4.47
CA LEU A 105 7.71 -11.53 5.71
C LEU A 105 7.40 -13.02 5.91
N GLY A 106 7.82 -13.92 5.01
CA GLY A 106 7.57 -15.37 5.08
C GLY A 106 6.12 -15.76 4.79
N GLY A 107 5.37 -14.91 4.09
CA GLY A 107 4.06 -15.25 3.53
C GLY A 107 4.16 -15.68 2.07
N GLU A 108 3.02 -16.06 1.49
CA GLU A 108 2.89 -16.40 0.07
C GLU A 108 2.05 -15.33 -0.63
N PRO A 109 2.56 -14.71 -1.70
CA PRO A 109 1.80 -13.71 -2.45
C PRO A 109 0.76 -14.39 -3.33
N ASP A 110 -0.49 -13.97 -3.17
CA ASP A 110 -1.61 -14.61 -3.83
C ASP A 110 -1.99 -13.90 -5.15
N PHE A 111 -1.64 -14.56 -6.26
CA PHE A 111 -1.90 -14.15 -7.64
C PHE A 111 -3.10 -14.88 -8.28
N ASP A 112 -3.81 -15.73 -7.55
CA ASP A 112 -4.86 -16.54 -8.16
C ASP A 112 -6.03 -15.64 -8.64
N PRO A 113 -6.33 -15.62 -9.94
CA PRO A 113 -7.34 -14.73 -10.51
C PRO A 113 -8.77 -15.08 -10.08
N THR A 114 -9.02 -16.27 -9.53
CA THR A 114 -10.37 -16.76 -9.23
C THR A 114 -11.05 -16.00 -8.10
N HIS A 115 -10.30 -15.48 -7.13
CA HIS A 115 -10.80 -14.71 -5.99
C HIS A 115 -10.14 -13.33 -5.90
N LEU A 116 -9.58 -12.84 -7.01
CA LEU A 116 -8.85 -11.57 -7.05
C LEU A 116 -9.76 -10.38 -6.67
N LEU A 117 -10.99 -10.37 -7.20
CA LEU A 117 -11.98 -9.33 -6.90
C LEU A 117 -12.56 -9.41 -5.50
N ASP A 118 -12.51 -10.57 -4.84
CA ASP A 118 -12.99 -10.73 -3.47
C ASP A 118 -12.07 -10.00 -2.46
N ARG A 119 -10.80 -9.82 -2.84
CA ARG A 119 -9.76 -9.17 -2.01
C ARG A 119 -9.48 -7.73 -2.43
N SER A 120 -9.65 -7.41 -3.71
CA SER A 120 -9.35 -6.09 -4.26
C SER A 120 -10.27 -5.01 -3.66
N HIS A 121 -9.69 -3.87 -3.30
CA HIS A 121 -10.45 -2.69 -2.89
C HIS A 121 -11.02 -1.92 -4.09
N ALA A 122 -10.39 -2.04 -5.25
CA ALA A 122 -10.83 -1.42 -6.50
C ALA A 122 -11.56 -2.42 -7.40
N SER A 123 -12.53 -1.93 -8.15
CA SER A 123 -13.26 -2.74 -9.13
C SER A 123 -12.50 -2.86 -10.45
N TYR A 124 -12.78 -3.94 -11.18
CA TYR A 124 -12.52 -3.98 -12.62
C TYR A 124 -13.47 -3.04 -13.35
N ASP A 125 -13.10 -2.60 -14.55
CA ASP A 125 -13.97 -1.79 -15.40
C ASP A 125 -13.84 -2.19 -16.87
N GLU A 126 -14.97 -2.20 -17.57
CA GLU A 126 -15.05 -2.58 -18.97
C GLU A 126 -15.62 -1.48 -19.88
N SER A 127 -15.56 -0.22 -19.44
CA SER A 127 -16.05 0.91 -20.23
C SER A 127 -15.41 0.96 -21.61
N THR A 128 -16.17 1.44 -22.60
CA THR A 128 -15.72 1.63 -23.99
C THR A 128 -15.54 3.09 -24.35
N GLU A 129 -16.22 4.00 -23.63
CA GLU A 129 -16.12 5.43 -23.83
C GLU A 129 -14.89 5.99 -23.11
N LEU A 130 -14.05 6.76 -23.81
CA LEU A 130 -12.76 7.24 -23.29
C LEU A 130 -12.91 8.01 -21.97
N GLN A 131 -13.91 8.90 -21.88
CA GLN A 131 -14.19 9.67 -20.66
C GLN A 131 -14.71 8.79 -19.50
N ALA A 132 -15.38 7.68 -19.81
CA ALA A 132 -15.78 6.71 -18.79
C ALA A 132 -14.57 5.92 -18.26
N MET A 133 -13.63 5.55 -19.15
CA MET A 133 -12.37 4.89 -18.75
C MET A 133 -11.54 5.78 -17.82
N VAL A 134 -11.34 7.06 -18.16
CA VAL A 134 -10.59 8.02 -17.32
C VAL A 134 -11.27 8.15 -15.96
N ARG A 135 -12.61 8.28 -15.93
CA ARG A 135 -13.37 8.36 -14.69
C ARG A 135 -13.23 7.10 -13.84
N ALA A 136 -13.31 5.92 -14.45
CA ALA A 136 -13.19 4.65 -13.74
C ALA A 136 -11.79 4.49 -13.11
N ASN A 137 -10.74 4.82 -13.86
CA ASN A 137 -9.36 4.82 -13.35
C ASN A 137 -9.20 5.84 -12.22
N LEU A 138 -9.68 7.08 -12.36
CA LEU A 138 -9.58 8.07 -11.28
C LEU A 138 -10.31 7.63 -10.01
N VAL A 139 -11.47 6.98 -10.13
CA VAL A 139 -12.18 6.44 -8.96
C VAL A 139 -11.33 5.37 -8.27
N ALA A 140 -10.69 4.50 -9.04
CA ALA A 140 -9.81 3.47 -8.49
C ALA A 140 -8.58 4.07 -7.79
N GLU A 141 -7.92 5.07 -8.38
CA GLU A 141 -6.75 5.69 -7.73
C GLU A 141 -7.12 6.39 -6.43
N ARG A 142 -8.29 7.02 -6.37
CA ARG A 142 -8.77 7.61 -5.11
C ARG A 142 -9.04 6.56 -4.04
N ILE A 143 -9.46 5.35 -4.42
CA ILE A 143 -9.62 4.22 -3.50
C ILE A 143 -8.25 3.70 -3.06
N ALA A 144 -7.29 3.58 -3.98
CA ALA A 144 -5.91 3.16 -3.67
C ALA A 144 -5.24 4.14 -2.70
N VAL A 145 -5.30 5.45 -2.98
CA VAL A 145 -4.80 6.52 -2.10
C VAL A 145 -5.36 6.39 -0.68
N GLU A 146 -6.68 6.27 -0.53
CA GLU A 146 -7.29 6.12 0.80
C GLU A 146 -6.87 4.82 1.49
N THR A 147 -6.81 3.71 0.75
CA THR A 147 -6.39 2.40 1.26
C THR A 147 -4.96 2.44 1.78
N TYR A 148 -4.02 2.98 1.01
CA TYR A 148 -2.63 3.08 1.41
C TYR A 148 -2.44 4.01 2.62
N ARG A 149 -3.14 5.15 2.67
CA ARG A 149 -3.12 6.04 3.86
C ARG A 149 -3.57 5.31 5.12
N GLN A 150 -4.62 4.50 5.03
CA GLN A 150 -5.10 3.70 6.16
C GLN A 150 -4.10 2.59 6.55
N MET A 151 -3.54 1.86 5.59
CA MET A 151 -2.52 0.84 5.85
C MET A 151 -1.29 1.43 6.53
N ILE A 152 -0.78 2.56 6.05
CA ILE A 152 0.35 3.29 6.63
C ILE A 152 0.09 3.62 8.10
N ALA A 153 -1.11 4.11 8.42
CA ALA A 153 -1.50 4.44 9.79
C ALA A 153 -1.65 3.19 10.69
N LEU A 154 -2.26 2.11 10.16
CA LEU A 154 -2.43 0.85 10.88
C LEU A 154 -1.09 0.20 11.21
N ILE A 155 -0.17 0.16 10.26
CA ILE A 155 1.16 -0.42 10.43
C ILE A 155 1.99 0.45 11.38
N GLY A 156 2.13 1.75 11.09
CA GLY A 156 2.89 2.68 11.91
C GLY A 156 4.31 2.17 12.21
N ASP A 157 4.65 2.10 13.50
CA ASP A 157 5.99 1.67 13.95
C ASP A 157 6.15 0.14 14.07
N LYS A 158 5.12 -0.65 13.73
CA LYS A 158 5.15 -2.12 13.84
C LYS A 158 6.03 -2.77 12.76
N ASP A 159 6.03 -2.17 11.58
CA ASP A 159 6.85 -2.60 10.44
C ASP A 159 7.27 -1.37 9.62
N PRO A 160 8.39 -0.72 9.98
CA PRO A 160 8.83 0.51 9.33
C PRO A 160 9.23 0.29 7.86
N THR A 161 9.67 -0.92 7.49
CA THR A 161 10.06 -1.24 6.12
C THR A 161 8.83 -1.33 5.22
N THR A 162 7.79 -2.05 5.66
CA THR A 162 6.51 -2.08 4.93
C THR A 162 5.89 -0.69 4.87
N ARG A 163 5.86 0.05 5.99
CA ARG A 163 5.32 1.41 6.00
C ARG A 163 5.97 2.30 4.94
N ARG A 164 7.30 2.33 4.89
CA ARG A 164 8.04 3.13 3.91
C ARG A 164 7.71 2.73 2.46
N MET A 165 7.66 1.43 2.18
CA MET A 165 7.29 0.93 0.86
C MET A 165 5.90 1.43 0.44
N LEU A 166 4.93 1.42 1.36
CA LEU A 166 3.57 1.89 1.10
C LEU A 166 3.49 3.41 0.98
N GLU A 167 4.33 4.17 1.72
CA GLU A 167 4.44 5.63 1.56
C GLU A 167 4.93 6.01 0.16
N ASP A 168 5.90 5.26 -0.38
CA ASP A 168 6.38 5.46 -1.74
C ASP A 168 5.28 5.12 -2.77
N ILE A 169 4.58 3.99 -2.64
CA ILE A 169 3.46 3.63 -3.53
C ILE A 169 2.33 4.67 -3.45
N LEU A 170 1.97 5.12 -2.25
CA LEU A 170 0.99 6.19 -2.06
C LEU A 170 1.35 7.46 -2.84
N SER A 171 2.64 7.82 -2.88
CA SER A 171 3.09 8.99 -3.63
C SER A 171 2.80 8.83 -5.13
N ASP A 172 3.06 7.64 -5.67
CA ASP A 172 2.80 7.33 -7.08
C ASP A 172 1.28 7.37 -7.37
N GLU A 173 0.44 6.82 -6.47
CA GLU A 173 -1.02 6.87 -6.64
C GLU A 173 -1.62 8.28 -6.54
N GLU A 174 -1.06 9.13 -5.68
CA GLU A 174 -1.47 10.53 -5.59
C GLU A 174 -1.13 11.31 -6.88
N GLU A 175 -0.01 10.98 -7.53
CA GLU A 175 0.38 11.52 -8.84
C GLU A 175 -0.54 11.01 -9.95
N HIS A 176 -0.77 9.70 -10.04
CA HIS A 176 -1.71 9.09 -11.01
C HIS A 176 -3.10 9.73 -10.93
N ALA A 177 -3.62 9.93 -9.72
CA ALA A 177 -4.93 10.54 -9.50
C ALA A 177 -4.99 12.02 -9.96
N ASP A 178 -3.91 12.78 -9.83
CA ASP A 178 -3.87 14.17 -10.29
C ASP A 178 -3.81 14.24 -11.82
N GLU A 179 -2.99 13.40 -12.45
CA GLU A 179 -2.87 13.32 -13.91
C GLU A 179 -4.20 12.94 -14.57
N LEU A 180 -4.91 11.92 -14.04
CA LEU A 180 -6.23 11.53 -14.53
C LEU A 180 -7.29 12.62 -14.33
N LYS A 181 -7.19 13.39 -13.25
CA LYS A 181 -8.10 14.52 -13.00
C LYS A 181 -7.97 15.57 -14.09
N ASP A 182 -6.76 15.85 -14.56
CA ASP A 182 -6.52 16.82 -15.63
C ASP A 182 -7.15 16.37 -16.96
N TRP A 183 -7.17 15.06 -17.24
CA TRP A 183 -7.82 14.50 -18.41
C TRP A 183 -9.37 14.56 -18.38
N LEU A 184 -10.00 14.64 -17.20
CA LEU A 184 -11.45 14.83 -17.07
C LEU A 184 -11.91 16.28 -17.35
N GLY A 185 -10.99 17.24 -17.31
CA GLY A 185 -11.29 18.66 -17.54
C GLY A 185 -11.31 19.09 -19.01
N HIS A 186 -11.01 18.16 -19.93
CA HIS A 186 -10.86 18.37 -21.37
C HIS A 186 -11.81 17.49 -22.19
#